data_AF-A0A8X6S322-F1
#
_entry.id   AF-A0A8X6S322-F1
#
_cell.length_a   1.000
_cell.length_b   1.000
_cell.length_c   1.000
_cell.angle_alpha   90.00
_cell.angle_beta   90.00
_cell.angle_gamma   90.00
#
_symmetry.space_group_name_H-M   'P 1'
#
loop_
_entity.id
_entity.type
_entity.pdbx_description
1 polymer ?
#
loop_
_entity_poly.entity_id
_entity_poly.type
_entity_poly.pdbx_seq_one_letter_code
_entity_poly.pdbx_strand_id
1 'polypeptide(L)'
;MWFIFHCQQQLHTPPQSPDINVIENLWASLETAVEKHQIRNKAHLKQVLQEEWDKISPDTTKKLVELVPRRLEDIIKAKGHATRY
;
A
#
# COMPACT_ATOMS: atom_id res chain seq x y z
N MET A 1 -11.73 14.02 14.69
CA MET A 1 -11.85 13.59 16.11
C MET A 1 -11.85 12.06 16.29
N TRP A 2 -12.41 11.26 15.39
CA TRP A 2 -12.50 9.78 15.53
C TRP A 2 -11.14 9.06 15.68
N PHE A 3 -10.15 9.39 14.86
CA PHE A 3 -8.83 8.73 14.89
C PHE A 3 -8.08 8.90 16.23
N ILE A 4 -8.28 10.02 16.94
CA ILE A 4 -7.60 10.30 18.22
C ILE A 4 -8.11 9.36 19.33
N PHE A 5 -9.38 8.96 19.27
CA PHE A 5 -10.01 8.11 20.28
C PHE A 5 -9.95 6.61 19.95
N HIS A 6 -9.75 6.24 18.68
CA HIS A 6 -9.82 4.84 18.24
C HIS A 6 -8.50 4.27 17.69
N CYS A 7 -7.53 5.10 17.30
CA CYS A 7 -6.20 4.65 16.90
C CYS A 7 -5.16 5.13 17.91
N GLN A 8 -4.86 4.30 18.91
CA GLN A 8 -3.93 4.64 20.00
C GLN A 8 -2.49 4.89 19.53
N GLN A 9 -2.09 4.35 18.38
CA GLN A 9 -0.75 4.51 17.82
C GLN A 9 -0.86 4.95 16.36
N GLN A 10 -0.61 6.23 16.11
CA GLN A 10 -0.53 6.78 14.76
C GLN A 10 0.92 6.91 14.34
N LEU A 11 1.23 6.45 13.12
CA LEU A 11 2.53 6.68 12.52
C LEU A 11 2.59 8.14 12.05
N HIS A 12 3.53 8.93 12.59
CA HIS A 12 3.76 10.29 12.10
C HIS A 12 4.61 10.23 10.82
N THR A 13 3.96 10.41 9.67
CA THR A 13 4.64 10.50 8.38
C THR A 13 4.94 11.96 8.04
N PRO A 14 6.18 12.30 7.63
CA PRO A 14 6.47 13.62 7.08
C PRO A 14 5.61 13.91 5.84
N PRO A 15 5.24 15.20 5.61
CA PRO A 15 4.52 15.59 4.41
C PRO A 15 5.32 15.23 3.14
N GLN A 16 4.63 14.88 2.05
CA GLN A 16 5.22 14.51 0.76
C GLN A 16 6.14 13.28 0.79
N SER A 17 5.88 12.31 1.68
CA SER A 17 6.65 11.05 1.74
C SER A 17 5.79 9.82 1.33
N PRO A 18 5.42 9.70 0.04
CA PRO A 18 4.68 8.54 -0.46
C PRO A 18 5.50 7.25 -0.32
N ASP A 19 6.83 7.35 -0.31
CA ASP A 19 7.80 6.26 -0.11
C ASP A 19 7.54 5.46 1.19
N ILE A 20 6.95 6.11 2.21
CA ILE A 20 6.60 5.50 3.51
C ILE A 20 5.26 4.74 3.42
N ASN A 21 4.42 5.04 2.42
CA ASN A 21 3.10 4.45 2.27
C ASN A 21 3.20 3.06 1.61
N VAL A 22 3.39 2.02 2.43
CA VAL A 22 3.49 0.62 1.95
C VAL A 22 2.24 0.10 1.24
N ILE A 23 1.10 0.79 1.37
CA ILE A 23 -0.13 0.41 0.67
C ILE A 23 -0.06 0.69 -0.83
N GLU A 24 0.78 1.63 -1.28
CA GLU A 24 0.92 1.95 -2.72
C GLU A 24 1.39 0.72 -3.51
N ASN A 25 2.31 -0.05 -2.95
CA ASN A 25 2.76 -1.31 -3.54
C ASN A 25 1.63 -2.35 -3.64
N LEU A 26 0.72 -2.36 -2.67
CA LEU A 26 -0.43 -3.24 -2.67
C LEU A 26 -1.43 -2.82 -3.76
N TRP A 27 -1.67 -1.51 -3.89
CA TRP A 27 -2.52 -0.95 -4.94
C TRP A 27 -1.98 -1.23 -6.33
N ALA A 28 -0.69 -1.01 -6.56
CA ALA A 28 -0.05 -1.33 -7.85
C ALA A 28 -0.16 -2.82 -8.20
N SER A 29 -0.04 -3.70 -7.20
CA SER A 29 -0.21 -5.15 -7.38
C SER A 29 -1.64 -5.52 -7.73
N LEU A 30 -2.62 -4.89 -7.07
CA LEU A 30 -4.04 -5.09 -7.35
C LEU A 30 -4.42 -4.57 -8.74
N GLU A 31 -3.96 -3.37 -9.11
CA GLU A 31 -4.19 -2.77 -10.42
C GLU A 31 -3.64 -3.69 -11.54
N THR A 32 -2.40 -4.15 -11.41
CA THR A 32 -1.79 -5.11 -12.34
C THR A 32 -2.59 -6.42 -12.46
N ALA A 33 -3.20 -6.87 -11.35
CA ALA A 33 -4.03 -8.08 -11.37
C ALA A 33 -5.37 -7.83 -12.08
N VAL A 34 -6.01 -6.69 -11.81
CA VAL A 34 -7.28 -6.28 -12.44
C VAL A 34 -7.11 -6.02 -13.94
N GLU A 35 -5.98 -5.43 -14.38
CA GLU A 35 -5.68 -5.16 -15.80
C GLU A 35 -5.60 -6.44 -16.66
N LYS A 36 -5.33 -7.60 -16.05
CA LYS A 36 -5.33 -8.90 -16.75
C LYS A 36 -6.74 -9.34 -17.14
N HIS A 37 -7.77 -8.74 -16.56
CA HIS A 37 -9.16 -9.05 -16.86
C HIS A 37 -9.72 -8.10 -17.92
N GLN A 38 -10.51 -8.65 -18.83
CA GLN A 38 -11.26 -7.86 -19.81
C GLN A 38 -12.49 -7.26 -19.12
N ILE A 39 -12.33 -6.08 -18.52
CA ILE A 39 -13.41 -5.36 -17.82
C ILE A 39 -14.43 -4.82 -18.84
N ARG A 40 -15.71 -5.08 -18.59
CA ARG A 40 -16.81 -4.80 -19.54
C ARG A 40 -17.75 -3.69 -19.07
N ASN A 41 -17.86 -3.50 -17.76
CA ASN A 41 -18.70 -2.49 -17.14
C ASN A 41 -18.30 -2.31 -15.65
N LYS A 42 -18.91 -1.33 -14.97
CA LYS A 42 -18.62 -1.01 -13.57
C LYS A 42 -18.95 -2.13 -12.59
N ALA A 43 -20.01 -2.91 -12.84
CA ALA A 43 -20.37 -4.02 -11.96
C ALA A 43 -19.34 -5.16 -12.05
N HIS A 44 -18.89 -5.47 -13.27
CA HIS A 44 -17.83 -6.43 -13.51
C HIS A 44 -16.51 -5.97 -12.86
N LEU A 45 -16.15 -4.69 -12.98
CA LEU A 45 -14.97 -4.14 -12.30
C LEU A 45 -15.04 -4.34 -10.79
N LYS A 46 -16.19 -4.04 -10.17
CA LYS A 46 -16.38 -4.20 -8.73
C LYS A 46 -16.21 -5.66 -8.30
N GLN A 47 -16.75 -6.59 -9.07
CA GLN A 47 -16.59 -8.03 -8.81
C GLN A 47 -15.13 -8.46 -8.91
N VAL A 48 -14.45 -8.12 -10.00
CA VAL A 48 -13.03 -8.47 -10.22
C VAL A 48 -12.14 -7.87 -9.12
N LEU A 49 -12.39 -6.61 -8.73
CA LEU A 49 -11.66 -5.99 -7.62
C LEU A 49 -11.79 -6.79 -6.32
N GLN A 50 -13.00 -7.27 -6.01
CA GLN A 50 -13.24 -8.06 -4.80
C GLN A 50 -12.56 -9.43 -4.89
N GLU A 51 -12.67 -10.11 -6.03
CA GLU A 51 -12.02 -11.40 -6.27
C GLU A 51 -10.48 -11.32 -6.21
N GLU A 52 -9.87 -10.29 -6.81
CA GLU A 52 -8.42 -10.10 -6.76
C GLU A 52 -7.95 -9.64 -5.38
N TRP A 53 -8.76 -8.84 -4.68
CA TRP A 53 -8.48 -8.46 -3.29
C TRP A 53 -8.46 -9.68 -2.37
N ASP A 54 -9.42 -10.59 -2.50
CA ASP A 54 -9.52 -11.80 -1.67
C ASP A 54 -8.38 -12.80 -1.94
N LYS A 55 -7.68 -12.70 -3.08
CA LYS A 55 -6.48 -13.49 -3.40
C LYS A 55 -5.22 -12.95 -2.73
N ILE A 56 -5.23 -11.72 -2.20
CA ILE A 56 -4.08 -11.15 -1.51
C ILE A 56 -3.86 -11.92 -0.20
N SER A 57 -2.82 -12.74 -0.18
CA SER A 57 -2.47 -13.50 1.02
C SER A 57 -1.99 -12.60 2.17
N PRO A 58 -2.21 -13.01 3.43
CA PRO A 58 -1.61 -12.36 4.59
C PRO A 58 -0.07 -12.32 4.55
N ASP A 59 0.57 -13.28 3.88
CA ASP A 59 2.03 -13.27 3.70
C ASP A 59 2.49 -12.12 2.79
N THR A 60 1.70 -11.78 1.77
CA THR A 60 1.97 -10.63 0.89
C THR A 60 1.97 -9.34 1.70
N THR A 61 0.94 -9.13 2.52
CA THR A 61 0.83 -7.91 3.34
C THR A 61 1.89 -7.89 4.45
N LYS A 62 2.22 -9.03 5.06
CA LYS A 62 3.28 -9.14 6.05
C LYS A 62 4.65 -8.73 5.47
N LYS A 63 5.01 -9.23 4.29
CA LYS A 63 6.26 -8.86 3.61
C LYS A 63 6.35 -7.35 3.34
N LEU A 64 5.23 -6.71 2.98
CA LEU A 64 5.21 -5.26 2.77
C LEU A 64 5.52 -4.50 4.08
N VAL A 65 4.94 -4.94 5.19
CA VAL A 65 5.21 -4.34 6.52
C VAL A 65 6.65 -4.58 6.96
N GLU A 66 7.20 -5.77 6.73
CA GLU A 66 8.60 -6.11 7.05
C GLU A 66 9.61 -5.27 6.26
N LEU A 67 9.23 -4.68 5.12
CA LEU A 67 10.08 -3.77 4.35
C LEU A 67 10.09 -2.34 4.90
N VAL A 68 9.14 -1.96 5.78
CA VAL A 68 9.05 -0.59 6.34
C VAL A 68 10.35 -0.15 7.02
N PRO A 69 10.98 -0.93 7.91
CA PRO A 69 12.22 -0.51 8.56
C PRO A 69 13.33 -0.20 7.55
N ARG A 70 13.46 -1.03 6.51
CA ARG A 70 14.45 -0.82 5.44
C ARG A 70 14.16 0.44 4.62
N ARG A 71 12.89 0.72 4.30
CA ARG A 71 12.51 1.97 3.62
C ARG A 71 12.87 3.19 4.46
N LEU A 72 12.62 3.14 5.77
CA LEU A 72 12.99 4.22 6.70
C LEU A 72 14.50 4.42 6.74
N GLU A 73 15.30 3.34 6.78
CA GLU A 73 16.76 3.45 6.67
C GLU A 73 17.21 4.10 5.36
N ASP A 74 16.59 3.73 4.23
CA ASP A 74 16.92 4.30 2.92
C ASP A 74 16.56 5.81 2.87
N ILE A 75 15.45 6.23 3.49
CA ILE A 75 15.07 7.65 3.62
C ILE A 75 16.07 8.42 4.51
N ILE A 76 16.49 7.82 5.62
CA ILE A 76 17.49 8.41 6.53
C ILE A 76 18.83 8.60 5.79
N LYS A 77 19.27 7.59 5.03
CA LYS A 77 20.48 7.65 4.19
C LYS A 77 20.35 8.71 3.10
N ALA A 78 19.17 8.84 2.51
CA ALA A 78 18.85 9.87 1.53
C ALA A 78 18.65 11.26 2.15
N LYS A 79 18.80 11.42 3.49
CA LYS A 79 18.57 12.68 4.21
C LYS A 79 17.19 13.29 3.94
N GLY A 80 16.18 12.44 3.76
CA GLY A 80 14.81 12.86 3.45
C GLY A 80 14.54 13.19 1.98
N HIS A 81 15.50 12.95 1.07
CA HIS A 81 15.26 12.98 -0.37
C HIS A 81 14.56 11.70 -0.84
N ALA A 82 13.98 11.75 -2.06
CA ALA A 82 13.25 10.65 -2.66
C ALA A 82 14.09 9.36 -2.73
N THR A 83 13.45 8.25 -2.42
CA THR A 83 14.02 6.92 -2.52
C THR A 83 13.48 6.20 -3.75
N ARG A 84 13.87 4.93 -3.93
CA ARG A 84 13.45 4.10 -5.07
C ARG A 84 12.04 3.51 -4.93
N TYR A 85 11.36 3.77 -3.81
CA TYR A 85 10.09 3.14 -3.44
C TYR A 85 8.91 4.06 -3.74
#